data_AF-A0AB36H561-F1
#
_entry.id   AF-A0AB36H561-F1
#
_cell.length_a   1.000
_cell.length_b   1.000
_cell.length_c   1.000
_cell.angle_alpha   90.00
_cell.angle_beta   90.00
_cell.angle_gamma   90.00
#
_symmetry.space_group_name_H-M   'P 1'
#
loop_
_entity.id
_entity.type
_entity.pdbx_description
1 polymer ?
#
loop_
_entity_poly.entity_id
_entity_poly.type
_entity_poly.pdbx_seq_one_letter_code
_entity_poly.pdbx_strand_id
1 'polypeptide(L)'
;MTDSQDPLTPLVQVHSPTEERNPRSRDIDTLASEQVVSRILAEDATVVAAVQALTHEIARLTDLCVDALTNGGRVHYVGAGTSGRLGVLDAVELLPTYNADSDMFVAHLAGGDGAMMKAVEGAEDSEELGASVIADHAGEHDVIVGLAASGRTPYVKGALAAARERGLATALVSANPNAPLAALADVPLLVNTGPEVVTGSTRMKAATAQKVLLNALSTSVMVRLGKTFENLMIDVRATNEKLVARTVRIVREATGASEDDARAALGATGNNLRAALVLLLAGAPLEHAPEALEVLAQFPPSATRPGDASGIRSASEALRARVGSPTVAEER
;
A
#
# COMPACT_ATOMS: atom_id res chain seq x y z
N MET A 1 36.11 -38.53 -8.02
CA MET A 1 36.55 -37.19 -7.57
C MET A 1 35.48 -36.23 -8.03
N THR A 2 34.51 -35.96 -7.17
CA THR A 2 33.40 -35.04 -7.44
C THR A 2 33.94 -33.62 -7.45
N ASP A 3 33.66 -32.93 -8.54
CA ASP A 3 33.92 -31.52 -8.80
C ASP A 3 33.25 -30.69 -7.69
N SER A 4 34.02 -30.32 -6.65
CA SER A 4 33.53 -29.40 -5.62
C SER A 4 33.57 -28.00 -6.21
N GLN A 5 32.51 -27.61 -6.93
CA GLN A 5 32.33 -26.22 -7.31
C GLN A 5 32.37 -25.36 -6.05
N ASP A 6 33.21 -24.33 -6.05
CA ASP A 6 33.32 -23.37 -4.96
C ASP A 6 31.93 -22.76 -4.69
N PRO A 7 31.38 -22.90 -3.47
CA PRO A 7 30.02 -22.44 -3.13
C PRO A 7 29.83 -20.93 -3.34
N LEU A 8 30.91 -20.14 -3.45
CA LEU A 8 30.86 -18.71 -3.74
C LEU A 8 30.72 -18.40 -5.24
N THR A 9 31.11 -19.30 -6.13
CA THR A 9 31.10 -19.05 -7.59
C THR A 9 29.71 -18.67 -8.13
N PRO A 10 28.62 -19.38 -7.75
CA PRO A 10 27.27 -18.99 -8.18
C PRO A 10 26.84 -17.63 -7.63
N LEU A 11 27.33 -17.23 -6.44
CA LEU A 11 26.97 -15.96 -5.79
C LEU A 11 27.62 -14.75 -6.45
N VAL A 12 28.83 -14.92 -6.98
CA VAL A 12 29.64 -13.89 -7.66
C VAL A 12 29.22 -13.68 -9.11
N GLN A 13 28.66 -14.70 -9.76
CA GLN A 13 28.23 -14.64 -11.17
C GLN A 13 26.84 -14.02 -11.40
N VAL A 14 26.10 -13.68 -10.33
CA VAL A 14 24.80 -13.01 -10.48
C VAL A 14 25.01 -11.55 -10.84
N HIS A 15 24.69 -11.20 -12.09
CA HIS A 15 24.66 -9.82 -12.55
C HIS A 15 23.36 -9.14 -12.08
N SER A 16 23.47 -8.27 -11.08
CA SER A 16 22.42 -7.32 -10.70
C SER A 16 22.94 -5.91 -10.96
N PRO A 17 22.20 -5.04 -11.68
CA PRO A 17 22.59 -3.65 -11.85
C PRO A 17 22.86 -2.94 -10.52
N THR A 18 22.19 -3.34 -9.43
CA THR A 18 22.38 -2.77 -8.09
C THR A 18 23.77 -3.02 -7.49
N GLU A 19 24.48 -4.05 -7.97
CA GLU A 19 25.83 -4.41 -7.53
C GLU A 19 26.93 -3.86 -8.47
N GLU A 20 26.54 -3.25 -9.59
CA GLU A 20 27.49 -2.64 -10.52
C GLU A 20 28.00 -1.29 -10.00
N ARG A 21 29.23 -0.93 -10.36
CA ARG A 21 29.78 0.39 -10.06
C ARG A 21 29.10 1.45 -10.92
N ASN A 22 28.53 2.47 -10.28
CA ASN A 22 27.96 3.59 -11.00
C ASN A 22 29.08 4.47 -11.61
N PRO A 23 29.15 4.63 -12.95
CA PRO A 23 30.18 5.43 -13.60
C PRO A 23 30.07 6.92 -13.24
N ARG A 24 28.89 7.38 -12.81
CA ARG A 24 28.65 8.76 -12.41
C ARG A 24 29.28 9.07 -11.04
N SER A 25 29.38 8.12 -10.11
CA SER A 25 29.86 8.40 -8.75
C SER A 25 31.25 7.83 -8.44
N ARG A 26 32.11 7.63 -9.45
CA ARG A 26 33.44 7.02 -9.25
C ARG A 26 34.36 7.80 -8.32
N ASP A 27 34.17 9.11 -8.26
CA ASP A 27 34.98 10.10 -7.54
C ASP A 27 34.28 10.63 -6.28
N ILE A 28 33.15 10.03 -5.87
CA ILE A 28 32.27 10.58 -4.83
C ILE A 28 32.97 10.80 -3.48
N ASP A 29 34.00 10.01 -3.17
CA ASP A 29 34.82 10.11 -1.95
C ASP A 29 35.74 11.33 -1.92
N THR A 30 35.97 11.97 -3.08
CA THR A 30 36.84 13.15 -3.23
C THR A 30 36.08 14.47 -3.31
N LEU A 31 34.75 14.40 -3.44
CA LEU A 31 33.88 15.55 -3.60
C LEU A 31 33.66 16.29 -2.26
N ALA A 32 33.44 17.61 -2.33
CA ALA A 32 32.97 18.36 -1.17
C ALA A 32 31.51 17.98 -0.83
N SER A 33 31.08 18.21 0.41
CA SER A 33 29.78 17.75 0.90
C SER A 33 28.59 18.16 0.02
N GLU A 34 28.55 19.39 -0.49
CA GLU A 34 27.49 19.85 -1.39
C GLU A 34 27.44 19.03 -2.70
N GLN A 35 28.61 18.72 -3.27
CA GLN A 35 28.73 17.93 -4.48
C GLN A 35 28.36 16.46 -4.24
N VAL A 36 28.75 15.89 -3.09
CA VAL A 36 28.32 14.54 -2.66
C VAL A 36 26.80 14.46 -2.59
N VAL A 37 26.17 15.40 -1.88
CA VAL A 37 24.71 15.44 -1.72
C VAL A 37 24.02 15.64 -3.07
N SER A 38 24.52 16.56 -3.91
CA SER A 38 24.00 16.79 -5.25
C SER A 38 24.08 15.52 -6.13
N ARG A 39 25.18 14.75 -6.04
CA ARG A 39 25.34 13.48 -6.75
C ARG A 39 24.30 12.44 -6.32
N ILE A 40 24.07 12.32 -5.01
CA ILE A 40 23.07 11.42 -4.43
C ILE A 40 21.67 11.81 -4.92
N LEU A 41 21.29 13.08 -4.77
CA LEU A 41 19.95 13.55 -5.14
C LEU A 41 19.68 13.46 -6.65
N ALA A 42 20.71 13.65 -7.49
CA ALA A 42 20.59 13.45 -8.94
C ALA A 42 20.32 11.99 -9.32
N GLU A 43 20.84 11.02 -8.56
CA GLU A 43 20.52 9.60 -8.71
C GLU A 43 19.08 9.32 -8.23
N ASP A 44 18.70 9.80 -7.05
CA ASP A 44 17.37 9.59 -6.47
C ASP A 44 16.23 10.16 -7.35
N ALA A 45 16.48 11.30 -8.03
CA ALA A 45 15.51 11.90 -8.94
C ALA A 45 15.07 10.98 -10.08
N THR A 46 15.86 9.96 -10.43
CA THR A 46 15.54 8.99 -11.49
C THR A 46 14.52 7.93 -11.06
N VAL A 47 14.36 7.73 -9.75
CA VAL A 47 13.62 6.59 -9.18
C VAL A 47 12.13 6.64 -9.50
N VAL A 48 11.50 7.80 -9.38
CA VAL A 48 10.04 7.94 -9.60
C VAL A 48 9.66 7.58 -11.04
N ALA A 49 10.46 8.02 -12.02
CA ALA A 49 10.22 7.68 -13.42
C ALA A 49 10.35 6.16 -13.67
N ALA A 50 11.31 5.49 -13.00
CA ALA A 50 11.47 4.05 -13.10
C ALA A 50 10.28 3.28 -12.50
N VAL A 51 9.72 3.75 -11.38
CA VAL A 51 8.50 3.16 -10.78
C VAL A 51 7.27 3.44 -11.66
N GLN A 52 7.15 4.66 -12.20
CA GLN A 52 6.06 5.05 -13.08
C GLN A 52 5.99 4.18 -14.34
N ALA A 53 7.12 3.68 -14.83
CA ALA A 53 7.15 2.75 -15.96
C ALA A 53 6.42 1.42 -15.68
N LEU A 54 6.21 1.06 -14.41
CA LEU A 54 5.48 -0.14 -13.98
C LEU A 54 4.01 0.13 -13.61
N THR A 55 3.44 1.26 -14.06
CA THR A 55 2.06 1.65 -13.71
C THR A 55 1.04 0.53 -13.99
N HIS A 56 1.19 -0.20 -15.11
CA HIS A 56 0.26 -1.27 -15.49
C HIS A 56 0.37 -2.48 -14.55
N GLU A 57 1.58 -2.90 -14.21
CA GLU A 57 1.86 -4.01 -13.31
C GLU A 57 1.40 -3.68 -11.89
N ILE A 58 1.64 -2.44 -11.43
CA ILE A 58 1.14 -1.97 -10.12
C ILE A 58 -0.38 -2.03 -10.10
N ALA A 59 -1.06 -1.53 -11.15
CA ALA A 59 -2.52 -1.60 -11.25
C ALA A 59 -3.04 -3.05 -11.24
N ARG A 60 -2.38 -3.97 -11.94
CA ARG A 60 -2.73 -5.40 -11.92
C ARG A 60 -2.59 -5.99 -10.51
N LEU A 61 -1.54 -5.66 -9.78
CA LEU A 61 -1.39 -6.09 -8.39
C LEU A 61 -2.44 -5.43 -7.48
N THR A 62 -2.77 -4.16 -7.70
CA THR A 62 -3.86 -3.48 -7.00
C THR A 62 -5.18 -4.23 -7.15
N ASP A 63 -5.54 -4.64 -8.36
CA ASP A 63 -6.78 -5.40 -8.60
C ASP A 63 -6.77 -6.74 -7.86
N LEU A 64 -5.65 -7.49 -7.89
CA LEU A 64 -5.51 -8.74 -7.13
C LEU A 64 -5.67 -8.52 -5.61
N CYS A 65 -5.04 -7.49 -5.06
CA CYS A 65 -5.15 -7.15 -3.64
C CYS A 65 -6.58 -6.73 -3.26
N VAL A 66 -7.25 -5.95 -4.12
CA VAL A 66 -8.64 -5.54 -3.92
C VAL A 66 -9.58 -6.75 -3.92
N ASP A 67 -9.40 -7.66 -4.88
CA ASP A 67 -10.19 -8.89 -4.97
C ASP A 67 -9.96 -9.79 -3.75
N ALA A 68 -8.71 -9.96 -3.32
CA ALA A 68 -8.36 -10.71 -2.11
C ALA A 68 -9.07 -10.16 -0.87
N LEU A 69 -8.91 -8.85 -0.61
CA LEU A 69 -9.49 -8.18 0.55
C LEU A 69 -11.03 -8.20 0.52
N THR A 70 -11.64 -8.09 -0.66
CA THR A 70 -13.10 -8.18 -0.83
C THR A 70 -13.63 -9.59 -0.52
N ASN A 71 -12.81 -10.63 -0.76
CA ASN A 71 -13.14 -12.02 -0.47
C ASN A 71 -12.66 -12.49 0.92
N GLY A 72 -12.31 -11.55 1.82
CA GLY A 72 -11.90 -11.87 3.19
C GLY A 72 -10.45 -12.36 3.34
N GLY A 73 -9.67 -12.30 2.26
CA GLY A 73 -8.22 -12.50 2.29
C GLY A 73 -7.48 -11.23 2.75
N ARG A 74 -6.16 -11.31 2.74
CA ARG A 74 -5.20 -10.30 3.21
C ARG A 74 -4.03 -10.18 2.25
N VAL A 75 -3.27 -9.09 2.39
CA VAL A 75 -2.03 -8.87 1.64
C VAL A 75 -0.84 -9.06 2.57
N HIS A 76 0.06 -9.96 2.23
CA HIS A 76 1.26 -10.24 3.01
C HIS A 76 2.50 -9.66 2.34
N TYR A 77 3.16 -8.70 2.99
CA TYR A 77 4.51 -8.30 2.62
C TYR A 77 5.52 -9.24 3.27
N VAL A 78 6.44 -9.82 2.50
CA VAL A 78 7.49 -10.71 3.03
C VAL A 78 8.84 -10.20 2.57
N GLY A 79 9.73 -9.85 3.51
CA GLY A 79 11.03 -9.31 3.16
C GLY A 79 12.05 -9.34 4.29
N ALA A 80 13.31 -9.09 3.95
CA ALA A 80 14.41 -8.98 4.89
C ALA A 80 15.03 -7.58 4.85
N GLY A 81 15.81 -7.25 5.89
CA GLY A 81 16.57 -6.00 5.94
C GLY A 81 15.72 -4.76 5.63
N THR A 82 16.25 -3.87 4.80
CA THR A 82 15.54 -2.64 4.41
C THR A 82 14.21 -2.92 3.70
N SER A 83 14.14 -3.93 2.82
CA SER A 83 12.92 -4.27 2.08
C SER A 83 11.80 -4.72 3.03
N GLY A 84 12.10 -5.59 4.00
CA GLY A 84 11.12 -6.00 5.00
C GLY A 84 10.66 -4.84 5.88
N ARG A 85 11.57 -3.95 6.31
CA ARG A 85 11.22 -2.76 7.11
C ARG A 85 10.31 -1.79 6.36
N LEU A 86 10.50 -1.63 5.05
CA LEU A 86 9.60 -0.83 4.21
C LEU A 86 8.21 -1.44 4.10
N GLY A 87 8.11 -2.77 4.02
CA GLY A 87 6.83 -3.48 4.10
C GLY A 87 6.12 -3.23 5.43
N VAL A 88 6.85 -3.30 6.56
CA VAL A 88 6.30 -2.95 7.88
C VAL A 88 5.82 -1.51 7.91
N LEU A 89 6.64 -0.55 7.44
CA LEU A 89 6.31 0.87 7.42
C LEU A 89 5.01 1.15 6.65
N ASP A 90 4.88 0.61 5.44
CA ASP A 90 3.68 0.80 4.62
C ASP A 90 2.44 0.21 5.32
N ALA A 91 2.52 -1.03 5.82
CA ALA A 91 1.40 -1.70 6.48
C ALA A 91 0.89 -0.96 7.72
N VAL A 92 1.79 -0.51 8.61
CA VAL A 92 1.38 0.17 9.87
C VAL A 92 0.79 1.55 9.64
N GLU A 93 1.10 2.20 8.51
CA GLU A 93 0.57 3.52 8.16
C GLU A 93 -0.89 3.45 7.65
N LEU A 94 -1.39 2.28 7.25
CA LEU A 94 -2.75 2.15 6.71
C LEU A 94 -3.85 2.32 7.75
N LEU A 95 -3.64 1.85 8.98
CA LEU A 95 -4.61 2.03 10.08
C LEU A 95 -4.87 3.51 10.40
N PRO A 96 -3.86 4.35 10.71
CA PRO A 96 -4.11 5.77 11.02
C PRO A 96 -4.55 6.59 9.80
N THR A 97 -4.31 6.11 8.58
CA THR A 97 -4.59 6.83 7.33
C THR A 97 -5.98 6.54 6.79
N TYR A 98 -6.36 5.26 6.72
CA TYR A 98 -7.59 4.77 6.08
C TYR A 98 -8.53 4.06 7.05
N ASN A 99 -8.20 4.03 8.35
CA ASN A 99 -8.92 3.18 9.30
C ASN A 99 -9.03 1.73 8.76
N ALA A 100 -7.94 1.27 8.14
CA ALA A 100 -7.82 -0.10 7.66
C ALA A 100 -7.60 -1.03 8.85
N ASP A 101 -8.25 -2.19 8.85
CA ASP A 101 -8.02 -3.19 9.87
C ASP A 101 -6.57 -3.67 9.80
N SER A 102 -5.97 -3.92 10.96
CA SER A 102 -4.53 -4.20 11.10
C SER A 102 -4.09 -5.50 10.42
N ASP A 103 -5.03 -6.33 9.99
CA ASP A 103 -4.81 -7.59 9.29
C ASP A 103 -4.97 -7.47 7.77
N MET A 104 -5.48 -6.35 7.23
CA MET A 104 -5.60 -6.17 5.76
C MET A 104 -4.24 -6.26 5.07
N PHE A 105 -3.22 -5.64 5.66
CA PHE A 105 -1.83 -5.74 5.21
C PHE A 105 -0.96 -6.20 6.38
N VAL A 106 -0.31 -7.34 6.22
CA VAL A 106 0.54 -7.94 7.26
C VAL A 106 1.97 -8.02 6.74
N ALA A 107 2.91 -7.46 7.49
CA ALA A 107 4.32 -7.46 7.12
C ALA A 107 5.11 -8.50 7.93
N HIS A 108 5.84 -9.34 7.21
CA HIS A 108 6.70 -10.39 7.73
C HIS A 108 8.16 -10.03 7.47
N LEU A 109 8.82 -9.57 8.53
CA LEU A 109 10.23 -9.20 8.51
C LEU A 109 11.09 -10.38 8.95
N ALA A 110 12.05 -10.79 8.11
CA ALA A 110 13.03 -11.81 8.48
C ALA A 110 13.76 -11.42 9.78
N GLY A 111 13.75 -12.31 10.76
CA GLY A 111 14.29 -12.06 12.11
C GLY A 111 13.27 -11.46 13.10
N GLY A 112 12.01 -11.27 12.69
CA GLY A 112 10.90 -10.82 13.55
C GLY A 112 10.99 -9.35 13.97
N ASP A 113 10.17 -8.96 14.96
CA ASP A 113 10.04 -7.57 15.40
C ASP A 113 11.36 -6.92 15.83
N GLY A 114 12.26 -7.70 16.45
CA GLY A 114 13.58 -7.23 16.84
C GLY A 114 14.44 -6.77 15.65
N ALA A 115 14.19 -7.34 14.47
CA ALA A 115 14.90 -6.97 13.24
C ALA A 115 14.56 -5.55 12.76
N MET A 116 13.48 -4.95 13.26
CA MET A 116 13.13 -3.56 12.97
C MET A 116 14.20 -2.61 13.51
N MET A 117 14.74 -2.89 14.69
CA MET A 117 15.71 -2.02 15.37
C MET A 117 17.17 -2.42 15.15
N LYS A 118 17.44 -3.70 14.92
CA LYS A 118 18.80 -4.23 14.73
C LYS A 118 18.82 -5.22 13.58
N ALA A 119 19.87 -5.22 12.76
CA ALA A 119 20.03 -6.27 11.76
C ALA A 119 20.19 -7.64 12.46
N VAL A 120 19.55 -8.68 11.92
CA VAL A 120 19.67 -10.06 12.39
C VAL A 120 20.40 -10.83 11.31
N GLU A 121 21.61 -11.31 11.63
CA GLU A 121 22.44 -12.07 10.68
C GLU A 121 21.79 -13.43 10.35
N GLY A 122 21.88 -13.84 9.08
CA GLY A 122 21.45 -15.16 8.60
C GLY A 122 19.94 -15.38 8.44
N ALA A 123 19.08 -14.49 8.97
CA ALA A 123 17.63 -14.63 8.82
C ALA A 123 17.16 -14.51 7.36
N GLU A 124 17.87 -13.73 6.54
CA GLU A 124 17.54 -13.55 5.12
C GLU A 124 17.93 -14.74 4.24
N ASP A 125 18.81 -15.61 4.76
CA ASP A 125 19.38 -16.75 4.03
C ASP A 125 18.60 -18.06 4.21
N SER A 126 17.52 -18.08 5.01
CA SER A 126 16.70 -19.27 5.23
C SER A 126 15.43 -19.26 4.39
N GLU A 127 15.34 -20.17 3.42
CA GLU A 127 14.10 -20.44 2.67
C GLU A 127 13.03 -21.04 3.59
N GLU A 128 13.43 -21.87 4.56
CA GLU A 128 12.52 -22.54 5.49
C GLU A 128 11.75 -21.54 6.36
N LEU A 129 12.42 -20.50 6.87
CA LEU A 129 11.76 -19.42 7.62
C LEU A 129 10.75 -18.65 6.76
N GLY A 130 11.04 -18.48 5.48
CA GLY A 130 10.11 -17.86 4.54
C GLY A 130 8.87 -18.72 4.30
N ALA A 131 9.08 -20.02 4.08
CA ALA A 131 8.01 -20.97 3.87
C ALA A 131 7.11 -21.14 5.11
N SER A 132 7.70 -21.16 6.32
CA SER A 132 6.94 -21.31 7.56
C SER A 132 5.99 -20.13 7.80
N VAL A 133 6.42 -18.90 7.48
CA VAL A 133 5.55 -17.72 7.56
C VAL A 133 4.29 -17.89 6.73
N ILE A 134 4.42 -18.44 5.52
CA ILE A 134 3.26 -18.69 4.67
C ILE A 134 2.40 -19.81 5.26
N ALA A 135 3.01 -20.91 5.72
CA ALA A 135 2.27 -22.02 6.34
C ALA A 135 1.47 -21.58 7.58
N ASP A 136 2.07 -20.74 8.42
CA ASP A 136 1.49 -20.35 9.72
C ASP A 136 0.47 -19.22 9.59
N HIS A 137 0.66 -18.31 8.63
CA HIS A 137 -0.10 -17.07 8.58
C HIS A 137 -1.01 -16.93 7.38
N ALA A 138 -0.69 -17.46 6.20
CA ALA A 138 -1.51 -17.23 5.01
C ALA A 138 -2.75 -18.14 4.98
N GLY A 139 -3.88 -17.59 4.54
CA GLY A 139 -5.17 -18.24 4.36
C GLY A 139 -5.59 -18.32 2.89
N GLU A 140 -6.84 -18.71 2.65
CA GLU A 140 -7.42 -18.68 1.30
C GLU A 140 -7.57 -17.24 0.81
N HIS A 141 -7.47 -17.02 -0.50
CA HIS A 141 -7.57 -15.70 -1.15
C HIS A 141 -6.46 -14.70 -0.84
N ASP A 142 -5.54 -15.00 0.08
CA ASP A 142 -4.41 -14.12 0.41
C ASP A 142 -3.46 -13.88 -0.78
N VAL A 143 -2.86 -12.69 -0.81
CA VAL A 143 -1.84 -12.29 -1.79
C VAL A 143 -0.49 -12.17 -1.11
N ILE A 144 0.53 -12.81 -1.65
CA ILE A 144 1.89 -12.77 -1.11
C ILE A 144 2.78 -11.88 -1.99
N VAL A 145 3.30 -10.80 -1.40
CA VAL A 145 4.17 -9.83 -2.05
C VAL A 145 5.58 -9.92 -1.46
N GLY A 146 6.48 -10.55 -2.21
CA GLY A 146 7.89 -10.67 -1.85
C GLY A 146 8.66 -9.38 -2.11
N LEU A 147 9.44 -8.91 -1.14
CA LEU A 147 10.23 -7.68 -1.23
C LEU A 147 11.72 -8.00 -1.14
N ALA A 148 12.43 -7.92 -2.28
CA ALA A 148 13.86 -8.19 -2.35
C ALA A 148 14.54 -7.33 -3.41
N ALA A 149 15.31 -6.33 -2.99
CA ALA A 149 16.02 -5.43 -3.91
C ALA A 149 16.89 -6.19 -4.92
N SER A 150 17.63 -7.21 -4.46
CA SER A 150 18.47 -8.07 -5.29
C SER A 150 17.68 -9.04 -6.19
N GLY A 151 16.44 -9.32 -5.81
CA GLY A 151 15.58 -10.29 -6.49
C GLY A 151 16.01 -11.75 -6.28
N ARG A 152 16.84 -12.04 -5.27
CA ARG A 152 17.38 -13.39 -4.99
C ARG A 152 17.39 -13.83 -3.52
N THR A 153 16.80 -13.05 -2.61
CA THR A 153 16.85 -13.31 -1.16
C THR A 153 16.17 -14.65 -0.81
N PRO A 154 16.87 -15.63 -0.19
CA PRO A 154 16.31 -16.95 0.13
C PRO A 154 15.03 -16.93 0.99
N TYR A 155 14.96 -16.09 2.02
CA TYR A 155 13.74 -15.92 2.81
C TYR A 155 12.51 -15.56 1.96
N VAL A 156 12.68 -14.66 0.99
CA VAL A 156 11.61 -14.28 0.05
C VAL A 156 11.32 -15.41 -0.93
N LYS A 157 12.34 -16.13 -1.39
CA LYS A 157 12.19 -17.31 -2.26
C LYS A 157 11.30 -18.38 -1.62
N GLY A 158 11.61 -18.76 -0.38
CA GLY A 158 10.86 -19.79 0.34
C GLY A 158 9.39 -19.41 0.54
N ALA A 159 9.12 -18.15 0.87
CA ALA A 159 7.76 -17.64 0.97
C ALA A 159 7.00 -17.69 -0.36
N LEU A 160 7.59 -17.18 -1.45
CA LEU A 160 6.94 -17.20 -2.76
C LEU A 160 6.71 -18.63 -3.27
N ALA A 161 7.67 -19.53 -3.07
CA ALA A 161 7.53 -20.94 -3.43
C ALA A 161 6.37 -21.61 -2.67
N ALA A 162 6.33 -21.47 -1.34
CA ALA A 162 5.25 -22.02 -0.51
C ALA A 162 3.87 -21.44 -0.86
N ALA A 163 3.81 -20.14 -1.19
CA ALA A 163 2.57 -19.49 -1.64
C ALA A 163 2.04 -20.09 -2.94
N ARG A 164 2.92 -20.33 -3.92
CA ARG A 164 2.56 -20.96 -5.20
C ARG A 164 2.11 -22.39 -5.05
N GLU A 165 2.76 -23.18 -4.20
CA GLU A 165 2.33 -24.56 -3.90
C GLU A 165 0.91 -24.61 -3.33
N ARG A 166 0.51 -23.57 -2.61
CA ARG A 166 -0.85 -23.39 -2.07
C ARG A 166 -1.82 -22.73 -3.05
N GLY A 167 -1.39 -22.37 -4.25
CA GLY A 167 -2.23 -21.70 -5.26
C GLY A 167 -2.58 -20.25 -4.91
N LEU A 168 -1.82 -19.60 -4.03
CA LEU A 168 -2.02 -18.19 -3.68
C LEU A 168 -1.42 -17.27 -4.75
N ALA A 169 -2.03 -16.09 -4.92
CA ALA A 169 -1.51 -15.08 -5.83
C ALA A 169 -0.19 -14.52 -5.32
N THR A 170 0.79 -14.37 -6.21
CA THR A 170 2.15 -13.96 -5.86
C THR A 170 2.64 -12.75 -6.64
N ALA A 171 3.37 -11.87 -5.98
CA ALA A 171 4.07 -10.75 -6.59
C ALA A 171 5.49 -10.62 -6.04
N LEU A 172 6.39 -10.06 -6.85
CA LEU A 172 7.76 -9.76 -6.44
C LEU A 172 8.09 -8.31 -6.74
N VAL A 173 8.51 -7.56 -5.74
CA VAL A 173 9.06 -6.21 -5.91
C VAL A 173 10.58 -6.26 -5.80
N SER A 174 11.27 -5.95 -6.89
CA SER A 174 12.73 -5.99 -6.97
C SER A 174 13.29 -4.76 -7.69
N ALA A 175 14.55 -4.42 -7.38
CA ALA A 175 15.31 -3.40 -8.11
C ALA A 175 16.21 -4.03 -9.20
N ASN A 176 16.10 -5.35 -9.40
CA ASN A 176 16.83 -6.10 -10.42
C ASN A 176 15.88 -6.48 -11.59
N PRO A 177 16.06 -5.91 -12.79
CA PRO A 177 15.31 -6.25 -13.99
C PRO A 177 15.41 -7.73 -14.39
N ASN A 178 16.46 -8.42 -13.94
CA ASN A 178 16.73 -9.83 -14.19
C ASN A 178 16.60 -10.66 -12.90
N ALA A 179 15.73 -10.25 -11.98
CA ALA A 179 15.55 -10.92 -10.69
C ALA A 179 15.30 -12.42 -10.85
N PRO A 180 16.17 -13.29 -10.29
CA PRO A 180 15.98 -14.75 -10.36
C PRO A 180 14.63 -15.22 -9.82
N LEU A 181 14.08 -14.55 -8.81
CA LEU A 181 12.80 -14.89 -8.20
C LEU A 181 11.58 -14.47 -9.03
N ALA A 182 11.75 -13.77 -10.17
CA ALA A 182 10.62 -13.30 -10.99
C ALA A 182 9.72 -14.45 -11.48
N ALA A 183 10.29 -15.63 -11.72
CA ALA A 183 9.54 -16.83 -12.12
C ALA A 183 8.62 -17.38 -11.02
N LEU A 184 8.79 -16.95 -9.77
CA LEU A 184 7.94 -17.30 -8.63
C LEU A 184 6.84 -16.26 -8.38
N ALA A 185 6.68 -15.27 -9.23
CA ALA A 185 5.67 -14.23 -9.10
C ALA A 185 4.72 -14.22 -10.29
N ASP A 186 3.42 -14.18 -10.03
CA ASP A 186 2.41 -13.94 -11.07
C ASP A 186 2.46 -12.49 -11.56
N VAL A 187 2.86 -11.56 -10.67
CA VAL A 187 3.11 -10.15 -10.98
C VAL A 187 4.55 -9.75 -10.58
N PRO A 188 5.53 -9.86 -11.49
CA PRO A 188 6.89 -9.36 -11.25
C PRO A 188 6.96 -7.84 -11.48
N LEU A 189 7.28 -7.09 -10.43
CA LEU A 189 7.48 -5.64 -10.41
C LEU A 189 8.98 -5.34 -10.30
N LEU A 190 9.66 -5.33 -11.46
CA LEU A 190 11.11 -5.25 -11.56
C LEU A 190 11.56 -3.83 -11.93
N VAL A 191 11.79 -2.99 -10.93
CA VAL A 191 12.15 -1.58 -11.12
C VAL A 191 13.62 -1.47 -11.51
N ASN A 192 13.91 -0.95 -12.71
CA ASN A 192 15.29 -0.71 -13.12
C ASN A 192 15.82 0.60 -12.50
N THR A 193 16.42 0.53 -11.32
CA THR A 193 17.05 1.70 -10.66
C THR A 193 18.48 1.96 -11.13
N GLY A 194 19.09 1.03 -11.87
CA GLY A 194 20.50 1.04 -12.22
C GLY A 194 21.44 0.92 -11.00
N PRO A 195 22.74 1.17 -11.18
CA PRO A 195 23.74 1.06 -10.12
C PRO A 195 23.58 2.12 -9.05
N GLU A 196 23.80 1.73 -7.80
CA GLU A 196 23.70 2.63 -6.65
C GLU A 196 24.85 3.64 -6.64
N VAL A 197 24.60 4.80 -6.05
CA VAL A 197 25.61 5.87 -5.93
C VAL A 197 26.82 5.39 -5.10
N VAL A 198 26.57 4.56 -4.09
CA VAL A 198 27.56 3.71 -3.42
C VAL A 198 27.24 2.27 -3.81
N THR A 199 28.16 1.62 -4.55
CA THR A 199 27.99 0.26 -5.08
C THR A 199 27.43 -0.71 -4.03
N GLY A 200 26.35 -1.42 -4.37
CA GLY A 200 25.69 -2.40 -3.50
C GLY A 200 24.85 -1.81 -2.36
N SER A 201 24.83 -0.48 -2.16
CA SER A 201 24.03 0.14 -1.09
C SER A 201 22.56 0.29 -1.47
N THR A 202 21.85 -0.84 -1.61
CA THR A 202 20.44 -0.91 -2.02
C THR A 202 19.46 -0.27 -1.04
N ARG A 203 19.93 0.16 0.15
CA ARG A 203 19.16 1.03 1.06
C ARG A 203 18.91 2.43 0.49
N MET A 204 19.45 2.76 -0.69
CA MET A 204 19.31 4.04 -1.38
C MET A 204 18.23 3.97 -2.46
N LYS A 205 18.57 4.01 -3.76
CA LYS A 205 17.55 4.10 -4.82
C LYS A 205 16.62 2.91 -4.84
N ALA A 206 17.12 1.69 -4.66
CA ALA A 206 16.29 0.49 -4.63
C ALA A 206 15.25 0.53 -3.50
N ALA A 207 15.63 0.96 -2.30
CA ALA A 207 14.71 1.16 -1.19
C ALA A 207 13.73 2.32 -1.44
N THR A 208 14.17 3.44 -2.02
CA THR A 208 13.28 4.53 -2.42
C THR A 208 12.25 4.06 -3.45
N ALA A 209 12.66 3.25 -4.43
CA ALA A 209 11.78 2.67 -5.43
C ALA A 209 10.73 1.76 -4.79
N GLN A 210 11.16 0.88 -3.88
CA GLN A 210 10.25 0.03 -3.11
C GLN A 210 9.25 0.87 -2.32
N LYS A 211 9.68 1.92 -1.61
CA LYS A 211 8.78 2.80 -0.86
C LYS A 211 7.73 3.45 -1.76
N VAL A 212 8.16 4.06 -2.87
CA VAL A 212 7.25 4.74 -3.81
C VAL A 212 6.23 3.75 -4.39
N LEU A 213 6.69 2.55 -4.76
CA LEU A 213 5.83 1.50 -5.30
C LEU A 213 4.83 0.98 -4.26
N LEU A 214 5.28 0.68 -3.03
CA LEU A 214 4.42 0.19 -1.96
C LEU A 214 3.34 1.22 -1.59
N ASN A 215 3.71 2.50 -1.48
CA ASN A 215 2.74 3.55 -1.23
C ASN A 215 1.74 3.69 -2.38
N ALA A 216 2.17 3.57 -3.64
CA ALA A 216 1.26 3.58 -4.78
C ALA A 216 0.29 2.38 -4.74
N LEU A 217 0.80 1.19 -4.46
CA LEU A 217 0.02 -0.03 -4.32
C LEU A 217 -1.02 0.10 -3.19
N SER A 218 -0.59 0.29 -1.95
CA SER A 218 -1.45 0.30 -0.77
C SER A 218 -2.48 1.44 -0.82
N THR A 219 -2.06 2.63 -1.26
CA THR A 219 -2.98 3.77 -1.47
C THR A 219 -4.02 3.45 -2.54
N SER A 220 -3.62 2.90 -3.69
CA SER A 220 -4.56 2.58 -4.77
C SER A 220 -5.57 1.49 -4.36
N VAL A 221 -5.13 0.50 -3.58
CA VAL A 221 -6.02 -0.51 -2.97
C VAL A 221 -7.05 0.16 -2.07
N MET A 222 -6.62 1.05 -1.15
CA MET A 222 -7.53 1.72 -0.22
C MET A 222 -8.52 2.67 -0.94
N VAL A 223 -8.06 3.37 -1.99
CA VAL A 223 -8.94 4.17 -2.86
C VAL A 223 -9.98 3.29 -3.54
N ARG A 224 -9.57 2.16 -4.12
CA ARG A 224 -10.47 1.19 -4.77
C ARG A 224 -11.44 0.56 -3.78
N LEU A 225 -11.06 0.37 -2.52
CA LEU A 225 -11.94 -0.10 -1.44
C LEU A 225 -12.85 0.99 -0.86
N GLY A 226 -12.86 2.20 -1.44
CA GLY A 226 -13.79 3.26 -1.05
C GLY A 226 -13.44 3.98 0.25
N LYS A 227 -12.16 3.95 0.66
CA LYS A 227 -11.66 4.67 1.85
C LYS A 227 -11.46 6.18 1.61
N THR A 228 -11.63 6.63 0.37
CA THR A 228 -11.54 8.05 -0.03
C THR A 228 -12.82 8.53 -0.71
N PHE A 229 -13.07 9.84 -0.62
CA PHE A 229 -14.01 10.56 -1.48
C PHE A 229 -13.22 11.65 -2.18
N GLU A 230 -13.17 11.62 -3.50
CA GLU A 230 -12.23 12.45 -4.26
C GLU A 230 -10.81 12.18 -3.76
N ASN A 231 -10.08 13.20 -3.31
CA ASN A 231 -8.75 13.07 -2.69
C ASN A 231 -8.78 13.19 -1.15
N LEU A 232 -9.97 13.11 -0.54
CA LEU A 232 -10.17 13.25 0.90
C LEU A 232 -10.27 11.88 1.57
N MET A 233 -9.54 11.70 2.66
CA MET A 233 -9.62 10.48 3.49
C MET A 233 -10.87 10.56 4.36
N ILE A 234 -11.87 9.73 4.04
CA ILE A 234 -13.21 9.79 4.65
C ILE A 234 -13.45 8.73 5.72
N ASP A 235 -12.51 7.82 5.90
CA ASP A 235 -12.56 6.77 6.91
C ASP A 235 -11.47 7.05 7.96
N VAL A 236 -11.67 8.14 8.72
CA VAL A 236 -10.73 8.62 9.75
C VAL A 236 -11.35 8.41 11.12
N ARG A 237 -10.65 7.72 12.02
CA ARG A 237 -11.07 7.65 13.44
C ARG A 237 -10.70 8.94 14.16
N ALA A 238 -11.68 9.78 14.48
CA ALA A 238 -11.44 11.00 15.24
C ALA A 238 -11.17 10.73 16.74
N THR A 239 -10.00 10.18 17.07
CA THR A 239 -9.63 9.82 18.45
C THR A 239 -8.95 10.94 19.25
N ASN A 240 -8.68 12.08 18.61
CA ASN A 240 -8.06 13.25 19.25
C ASN A 240 -8.56 14.56 18.62
N GLU A 241 -8.31 15.67 19.31
CA GLU A 241 -8.77 17.01 18.90
C GLU A 241 -8.33 17.40 17.47
N LYS A 242 -7.10 17.03 17.07
CA LYS A 242 -6.59 17.27 15.72
C LYS A 242 -7.41 16.52 14.67
N LEU A 243 -7.81 15.28 14.95
CA LEU A 243 -8.60 14.47 14.03
C LEU A 243 -10.07 14.94 13.97
N VAL A 244 -10.63 15.47 15.06
CA VAL A 244 -11.95 16.15 15.04
C VAL A 244 -11.89 17.43 14.19
N ALA A 245 -10.85 18.27 14.35
CA ALA A 245 -10.68 19.44 13.49
C ALA A 245 -10.52 19.05 12.01
N ARG A 246 -9.90 17.88 11.74
CA ARG A 246 -9.73 17.34 10.40
C ARG A 246 -11.06 16.89 9.79
N THR A 247 -11.94 16.22 10.52
CA THR A 247 -13.24 15.77 9.99
C THR A 247 -14.10 16.96 9.58
N VAL A 248 -14.15 18.03 10.39
CA VAL A 248 -14.83 19.28 10.02
C VAL A 248 -14.26 19.87 8.72
N ARG A 249 -12.93 19.93 8.59
CA ARG A 249 -12.29 20.42 7.36
C ARG A 249 -12.66 19.57 6.15
N ILE A 250 -12.63 18.25 6.27
CA ILE A 250 -13.00 17.34 5.18
C ILE A 250 -14.43 17.60 4.72
N VAL A 251 -15.37 17.73 5.65
CA VAL A 251 -16.77 18.04 5.31
C VAL A 251 -16.87 19.35 4.55
N ARG A 252 -16.21 20.41 5.03
CA ARG A 252 -16.22 21.73 4.36
C ARG A 252 -15.65 21.67 2.95
N GLU A 253 -14.48 21.05 2.77
CA GLU A 253 -13.83 20.94 1.46
C GLU A 253 -14.68 20.12 0.48
N ALA A 254 -15.30 19.03 0.94
CA ALA A 254 -16.11 18.16 0.09
C ALA A 254 -17.46 18.76 -0.31
N THR A 255 -18.03 19.64 0.52
CA THR A 255 -19.43 20.10 0.39
C THR A 255 -19.57 21.59 0.11
N GLY A 256 -18.54 22.39 0.37
CA GLY A 256 -18.61 23.86 0.35
C GLY A 256 -19.35 24.46 1.56
N ALA A 257 -19.78 23.66 2.53
CA ALA A 257 -20.53 24.13 3.70
C ALA A 257 -19.70 25.04 4.62
N SER A 258 -20.40 25.84 5.43
CA SER A 258 -19.77 26.62 6.50
C SER A 258 -19.20 25.70 7.59
N GLU A 259 -18.34 26.24 8.45
CA GLU A 259 -17.84 25.47 9.59
C GLU A 259 -18.96 25.07 10.56
N ASP A 260 -19.92 25.95 10.78
CA ASP A 260 -21.06 25.71 11.66
C ASP A 260 -21.96 24.61 11.10
N ASP A 261 -22.27 24.64 9.80
CA ASP A 261 -23.06 23.60 9.13
C ASP A 261 -22.35 22.24 9.15
N ALA A 262 -21.03 22.23 8.90
CA ALA A 262 -20.23 21.01 8.95
C ALA A 262 -20.21 20.39 10.36
N ARG A 263 -20.07 21.22 11.40
CA ARG A 263 -20.14 20.78 12.80
C ARG A 263 -21.53 20.27 13.17
N ALA A 264 -22.57 20.97 12.73
CA ALA A 264 -23.96 20.59 12.98
C ALA A 264 -24.30 19.25 12.31
N ALA A 265 -23.91 19.06 11.05
CA ALA A 265 -24.10 17.80 10.33
C ALA A 265 -23.35 16.64 10.98
N LEU A 266 -22.08 16.83 11.37
CA LEU A 266 -21.32 15.83 12.11
C LEU A 266 -21.99 15.50 13.46
N GLY A 267 -22.49 16.50 14.19
CA GLY A 267 -23.24 16.28 15.43
C GLY A 267 -24.51 15.47 15.22
N ALA A 268 -25.30 15.83 14.20
CA ALA A 268 -26.56 15.16 13.86
C ALA A 268 -26.35 13.70 13.42
N THR A 269 -25.21 13.36 12.80
CA THR A 269 -24.88 11.99 12.38
C THR A 269 -24.05 11.21 13.40
N GLY A 270 -23.96 11.67 14.64
CA GLY A 270 -23.20 10.96 15.69
C GLY A 270 -21.69 10.91 15.40
N ASN A 271 -21.15 11.96 14.79
CA ASN A 271 -19.78 12.09 14.28
C ASN A 271 -19.41 11.10 13.16
N ASN A 272 -20.40 10.51 12.49
CA ASN A 272 -20.16 9.73 11.29
C ASN A 272 -19.86 10.67 10.11
N LEU A 273 -18.58 10.77 9.75
CA LEU A 273 -18.08 11.63 8.67
C LEU A 273 -18.77 11.33 7.33
N ARG A 274 -18.89 10.05 6.97
CA ARG A 274 -19.49 9.64 5.69
C ARG A 274 -20.98 9.99 5.62
N ALA A 275 -21.72 9.80 6.72
CA ALA A 275 -23.13 10.19 6.78
C ALA A 275 -23.30 11.72 6.75
N ALA A 276 -22.41 12.48 7.39
CA ALA A 276 -22.44 13.94 7.32
C ALA A 276 -22.19 14.44 5.90
N LEU A 277 -21.26 13.80 5.16
CA LEU A 277 -21.07 14.06 3.73
C LEU A 277 -22.33 13.74 2.94
N VAL A 278 -22.95 12.58 3.16
CA VAL A 278 -24.19 12.18 2.45
C VAL A 278 -25.30 13.21 2.65
N LEU A 279 -25.53 13.61 3.90
CA LEU A 279 -26.55 14.59 4.29
C LEU A 279 -26.37 15.94 3.58
N LEU A 280 -25.16 16.51 3.68
CA LEU A 280 -24.86 17.83 3.13
C LEU A 280 -24.80 17.83 1.60
N LEU A 281 -24.20 16.80 0.98
CA LEU A 281 -24.17 16.67 -0.48
C LEU A 281 -25.56 16.47 -1.07
N ALA A 282 -26.48 15.82 -0.34
CA ALA A 282 -27.88 15.71 -0.75
C ALA A 282 -28.63 17.05 -0.70
N GLY A 283 -28.11 18.04 0.04
CA GLY A 283 -28.82 19.29 0.36
C GLY A 283 -29.98 19.07 1.33
N ALA A 284 -29.92 18.01 2.14
CA ALA A 284 -30.99 17.63 3.04
C ALA A 284 -30.89 18.39 4.39
N PRO A 285 -32.01 18.82 4.99
CA PRO A 285 -32.04 19.40 6.34
C PRO A 285 -31.50 18.44 7.40
N LEU A 286 -31.02 18.98 8.53
CA LEU A 286 -30.42 18.21 9.61
C LEU A 286 -31.35 17.16 10.22
N GLU A 287 -32.69 17.36 10.17
CA GLU A 287 -33.64 16.34 10.64
C GLU A 287 -33.56 15.01 9.86
N HIS A 288 -32.99 15.02 8.65
CA HIS A 288 -32.83 13.82 7.81
C HIS A 288 -31.51 13.06 8.08
N ALA A 289 -30.80 13.38 9.17
CA ALA A 289 -29.60 12.66 9.57
C ALA A 289 -29.82 11.15 9.80
N PRO A 290 -30.94 10.69 10.39
CA PRO A 290 -31.27 9.26 10.46
C PRO A 290 -31.37 8.61 9.07
N GLU A 291 -32.05 9.27 8.13
CA GLU A 291 -32.21 8.79 6.75
C GLU A 291 -30.87 8.76 6.01
N ALA A 292 -29.97 9.71 6.28
CA ALA A 292 -28.62 9.70 5.72
C ALA A 292 -27.82 8.47 6.19
N LEU A 293 -27.95 8.08 7.47
CA LEU A 293 -27.34 6.86 8.01
C LEU A 293 -27.96 5.60 7.39
N GLU A 294 -29.29 5.54 7.27
CA GLU A 294 -30.01 4.42 6.64
C GLU A 294 -29.60 4.22 5.19
N VAL A 295 -29.58 5.30 4.41
CA VAL A 295 -29.23 5.24 2.98
C VAL A 295 -27.76 4.89 2.81
N LEU A 296 -26.85 5.46 3.61
CA LEU A 296 -25.44 5.10 3.57
C LEU A 296 -25.22 3.60 3.83
N ALA A 297 -25.99 2.99 4.74
CA ALA A 297 -25.92 1.56 5.01
C ALA A 297 -26.32 0.68 3.80
N GLN A 298 -27.17 1.21 2.90
CA GLN A 298 -27.55 0.54 1.64
C GLN A 298 -26.46 0.65 0.57
N PHE A 299 -25.53 1.60 0.70
CA PHE A 299 -24.41 1.81 -0.20
C PHE A 299 -23.05 1.64 0.53
N PRO A 300 -22.73 0.43 1.03
CA PRO A 300 -21.45 0.18 1.66
C PRO A 300 -20.29 0.40 0.68
N PRO A 301 -19.04 0.61 1.15
CA PRO A 301 -17.89 0.63 0.28
C PRO A 301 -17.84 -0.63 -0.60
N SER A 302 -17.56 -0.47 -1.88
CA SER A 302 -17.54 -1.56 -2.83
C SER A 302 -16.61 -1.23 -3.99
N ALA A 303 -15.57 -2.03 -4.16
CA ALA A 303 -14.60 -1.84 -5.25
C ALA A 303 -15.17 -2.13 -6.64
N THR A 304 -16.34 -2.76 -6.71
CA THR A 304 -17.03 -3.06 -7.97
C THR A 304 -18.03 -1.97 -8.37
N ARG A 305 -18.26 -0.94 -7.54
CA ARG A 305 -19.13 0.20 -7.88
C ARG A 305 -18.38 1.18 -8.79
N PRO A 306 -18.71 1.26 -10.10
CA PRO A 306 -17.97 2.12 -11.02
C PRO A 306 -18.14 3.59 -10.64
N GLY A 307 -17.02 4.29 -10.43
CA GLY A 307 -16.99 5.72 -10.14
C GLY A 307 -17.44 6.14 -8.72
N ASP A 308 -17.84 5.20 -7.86
CA ASP A 308 -18.33 5.50 -6.51
C ASP A 308 -17.99 4.40 -5.50
N ALA A 309 -16.70 4.04 -5.41
CA ALA A 309 -16.26 2.99 -4.51
C ALA A 309 -16.68 3.23 -3.05
N SER A 310 -16.72 4.49 -2.59
CA SER A 310 -17.14 4.84 -1.24
C SER A 310 -18.66 4.81 -1.02
N GLY A 311 -19.47 4.76 -2.08
CA GLY A 311 -20.93 4.76 -1.99
C GLY A 311 -21.56 6.09 -1.60
N ILE A 312 -20.74 7.13 -1.36
CA ILE A 312 -21.24 8.44 -0.93
C ILE A 312 -22.05 9.10 -2.04
N ARG A 313 -21.62 9.02 -3.31
CA ARG A 313 -22.35 9.68 -4.40
C ARG A 313 -23.73 9.05 -4.57
N SER A 314 -23.78 7.73 -4.61
CA SER A 314 -25.03 6.96 -4.70
C SER A 314 -25.96 7.22 -3.51
N ALA A 315 -25.40 7.23 -2.29
CA ALA A 315 -26.17 7.52 -1.08
C ALA A 315 -26.72 8.96 -1.06
N SER A 316 -25.94 9.95 -1.47
CA SER A 316 -26.39 11.33 -1.58
C SER A 316 -27.51 11.51 -2.60
N GLU A 317 -27.42 10.85 -3.76
CA GLU A 317 -28.48 10.87 -4.78
C GLU A 317 -29.77 10.21 -4.27
N ALA A 318 -29.66 9.04 -3.63
CA ALA A 318 -30.79 8.34 -3.05
C ALA A 318 -31.46 9.16 -1.93
N LEU A 319 -30.69 9.80 -1.06
CA LEU A 319 -31.23 10.69 -0.02
C LEU A 319 -31.92 11.91 -0.65
N ARG A 320 -31.30 12.55 -1.64
CA ARG A 320 -31.89 13.69 -2.35
C ARG A 320 -33.24 13.34 -2.98
N ALA A 321 -33.36 12.16 -3.58
CA ALA A 321 -34.62 11.68 -4.13
C ALA A 321 -35.68 11.44 -3.04
N ARG A 322 -35.27 10.94 -1.87
CA ARG A 322 -36.16 10.70 -0.72
C ARG A 322 -36.72 12.00 -0.13
N VAL A 323 -35.87 13.02 0.02
CA VAL A 323 -36.23 14.32 0.60
C VAL A 323 -36.93 15.24 -0.42
N GLY A 324 -36.59 15.12 -1.71
CA GLY A 324 -37.20 15.89 -2.80
C GLY A 324 -38.51 15.33 -3.34
N SER A 325 -38.90 14.11 -2.94
CA SER A 325 -40.24 13.58 -3.25
C SER A 325 -41.26 14.29 -2.36
N PRO A 326 -42.29 14.96 -2.90
CA PRO A 326 -43.34 15.51 -2.06
C PRO A 326 -43.93 14.37 -1.26
N THR A 327 -43.88 14.49 0.07
CA THR A 327 -44.73 13.69 0.95
C THR A 327 -46.14 13.83 0.40
N VAL A 328 -46.73 12.71 -0.01
CA VAL A 328 -48.17 12.66 -0.27
C VAL A 328 -48.81 13.01 1.07
N ALA A 329 -49.19 14.27 1.20
CA ALA A 329 -49.88 14.79 2.34
C ALA A 329 -51.14 13.95 2.56
N GLU A 330 -51.28 13.45 3.79
CA GLU A 330 -52.51 13.44 4.56
C GLU A 330 -53.80 13.69 3.75
N GLU A 331 -54.33 12.64 3.13
CA GLU A 331 -55.77 12.51 2.93
C GLU A 331 -56.21 11.18 3.56
N ARG A 332 -56.42 11.19 4.88
CA ARG A 332 -57.50 10.47 5.59
C ARG A 332 -57.78 11.10 6.95
#